data_AF-A0AAV7Z5K5-F1
#
_entry.id   AF-A0AAV7Z5K5-F1
#
_cell.length_a   1.000
_cell.length_b   1.000
_cell.length_c   1.000
_cell.angle_alpha   90.00
_cell.angle_beta   90.00
_cell.angle_gamma   90.00
#
_symmetry.space_group_name_H-M   'P 1'
#
loop_
_entity.id
_entity.type
_entity.pdbx_description
1 polymer ?
#
loop_
_entity_poly.entity_id
_entity_poly.type
_entity_poly.pdbx_seq_one_letter_code
_entity_poly.pdbx_strand_id
1 'polypeptide(L)'
;MTNKSRLEQTKKEDAFIQRIHNYLSNNWNDISKGKKVLSLLTNGIGLLTTIWKRGVTLQKPGKKGNVFGFLTVETTKDRSQETFWYLSNVRWLRIEPENNENTIEKKFSISKIFKKIKILEIHHISVGNILDLNRIVPRLHIFSVSHTQIKQFSDIFHLPKKDKTPINSSSLLRSLSCNFNNLTQIDESLTHCINLENLDLSNNKITKITNLKKNFQIKQLNLSSNLINTTENINKNVGPITKLNLGNNQIQKIESICMIFSLVYLDLSNNDLDSFAEVSKLSQLASLQTLIIENNPICCVKNYFQIIISMFIEHETIQKINHQNIRKLKDFKLIKRYLDYEKN
;
A
#
# COMPACT_ATOMS: atom_id res chain seq x y z
N MET A 1 -18.55 -26.90 -29.98
CA MET A 1 -18.05 -25.62 -30.55
C MET A 1 -17.77 -25.84 -32.02
N THR A 2 -18.42 -25.10 -32.92
CA THR A 2 -18.24 -25.22 -34.37
C THR A 2 -16.85 -24.74 -34.79
N ASN A 3 -16.28 -25.29 -35.87
CA ASN A 3 -14.94 -24.89 -36.37
C ASN A 3 -14.81 -23.38 -36.61
N LYS A 4 -15.91 -22.69 -36.92
CA LYS A 4 -15.98 -21.24 -37.10
C LYS A 4 -15.78 -20.47 -35.78
N SER A 5 -16.37 -20.93 -34.66
CA SER A 5 -16.20 -20.30 -33.34
C SER A 5 -14.77 -20.46 -32.80
N ARG A 6 -14.12 -21.59 -33.12
CA ARG A 6 -12.72 -21.84 -32.73
C ARG A 6 -11.75 -20.93 -33.49
N LEU A 7 -11.98 -20.73 -34.79
CA LEU A 7 -11.15 -19.85 -35.64
C LEU A 7 -11.24 -18.37 -35.23
N GLU A 8 -12.45 -17.90 -34.90
CA GLU A 8 -12.65 -16.52 -34.41
C GLU A 8 -11.99 -16.28 -33.05
N GLN A 9 -11.99 -17.28 -32.17
CA GLN A 9 -11.32 -17.18 -30.87
C GLN A 9 -9.79 -17.10 -31.00
N THR A 10 -9.20 -17.89 -31.90
CA THR A 10 -7.75 -17.84 -32.18
C THR A 10 -7.34 -16.47 -32.75
N LYS A 11 -8.13 -15.88 -33.66
CA LYS A 11 -7.84 -14.54 -34.19
C LYS A 11 -7.83 -13.45 -33.10
N LYS A 12 -8.75 -13.53 -32.13
CA LYS A 12 -8.79 -12.60 -30.98
C LYS A 12 -7.56 -12.78 -30.07
N GLU A 13 -7.15 -14.02 -29.82
CA GLU A 13 -5.94 -14.35 -29.04
C GLU A 13 -4.67 -13.78 -29.70
N ASP A 14 -4.51 -13.98 -31.01
CA ASP A 14 -3.33 -13.52 -31.75
C ASP A 14 -3.25 -11.99 -31.80
N ALA A 15 -4.37 -11.31 -32.06
CA ALA A 15 -4.43 -9.85 -32.05
C ALA A 15 -4.08 -9.27 -30.67
N PHE A 16 -4.51 -9.93 -29.60
CA PHE A 16 -4.19 -9.52 -28.24
C PHE A 16 -2.69 -9.72 -27.91
N ILE A 17 -2.12 -10.87 -28.26
CA ILE A 17 -0.68 -11.14 -28.09
C ILE A 17 0.15 -10.12 -28.86
N GLN A 18 -0.22 -9.81 -30.11
CA GLN A 18 0.50 -8.83 -30.93
C GLN A 18 0.46 -7.43 -30.30
N ARG A 19 -0.68 -6.99 -29.75
CA ARG A 19 -0.81 -5.70 -29.06
C ARG A 19 0.09 -5.64 -27.82
N ILE A 20 0.05 -6.68 -26.97
CA ILE A 20 0.90 -6.74 -25.78
C ILE A 20 2.37 -6.80 -26.17
N HIS A 21 2.73 -7.60 -27.17
CA HIS A 21 4.09 -7.71 -27.66
C HIS A 21 4.65 -6.35 -28.05
N ASN A 22 3.96 -5.62 -28.92
CA ASN A 22 4.37 -4.30 -29.39
C ASN A 22 4.48 -3.31 -28.23
N TYR A 23 3.57 -3.37 -27.25
CA TYR A 23 3.66 -2.54 -26.05
C TYR A 23 4.92 -2.87 -25.23
N LEU A 24 5.18 -4.15 -24.98
CA LEU A 24 6.32 -4.61 -24.20
C LEU A 24 7.65 -4.31 -24.90
N SER A 25 7.76 -4.56 -26.21
CA SER A 25 8.97 -4.30 -26.98
C SER A 25 9.32 -2.82 -26.99
N ASN A 26 8.34 -1.94 -27.20
CA ASN A 26 8.55 -0.49 -27.28
C ASN A 26 8.88 0.13 -25.92
N ASN A 27 8.50 -0.51 -24.81
CA ASN A 27 8.66 0.02 -23.45
C ASN A 27 9.61 -0.83 -22.58
N TRP A 28 10.35 -1.76 -23.18
CA TRP A 28 11.05 -2.82 -22.43
C TRP A 28 12.08 -2.30 -21.43
N ASN A 29 12.82 -1.25 -21.79
CA ASN A 29 13.87 -0.69 -20.96
C ASN A 29 13.34 -0.20 -19.60
N ASP A 30 12.15 0.40 -19.57
CA ASP A 30 11.55 0.90 -18.34
C ASP A 30 10.79 -0.19 -17.58
N ILE A 31 10.08 -1.07 -18.30
CA ILE A 31 9.31 -2.18 -17.70
C ILE A 31 10.25 -3.19 -17.02
N SER A 32 11.36 -3.56 -17.67
CA SER A 32 12.35 -4.50 -17.14
C SER A 32 13.09 -3.97 -15.91
N LYS A 33 13.22 -2.64 -15.80
CA LYS A 33 13.80 -1.95 -14.64
C LYS A 33 12.76 -1.67 -13.55
N GLY A 34 11.47 -1.84 -13.82
CA GLY A 34 10.37 -1.52 -12.89
C GLY A 34 10.09 -0.02 -12.76
N LYS A 35 10.50 0.78 -13.76
CA LYS A 35 10.21 2.22 -13.82
C LYS A 35 8.83 2.53 -14.42
N LYS A 36 8.29 1.59 -15.20
CA LYS A 36 6.97 1.70 -15.85
C LYS A 36 6.11 0.51 -15.48
N VAL A 37 4.86 0.80 -15.11
CA VAL A 37 3.85 -0.20 -14.78
C VAL A 37 3.31 -0.86 -16.04
N LEU A 38 3.11 -2.18 -15.99
CA LEU A 38 2.27 -2.88 -16.95
C LEU A 38 0.88 -3.03 -16.34
N SER A 39 -0.10 -2.26 -16.84
CA SER A 39 -1.51 -2.44 -16.47
C SER A 39 -2.15 -3.48 -17.37
N LEU A 40 -2.79 -4.48 -16.76
CA LEU A 40 -3.55 -5.50 -17.47
C LEU A 40 -4.95 -5.64 -16.88
N LEU A 41 -5.93 -5.70 -17.77
CA LEU A 41 -7.30 -6.06 -17.43
C LEU A 41 -7.37 -7.56 -17.09
N THR A 42 -8.29 -7.90 -16.20
CA THR A 42 -8.50 -9.29 -15.73
C THR A 42 -8.80 -10.29 -16.87
N ASN A 43 -9.56 -9.89 -17.89
CA ASN A 43 -9.79 -10.70 -19.10
C ASN A 43 -8.49 -11.03 -19.85
N GLY A 44 -7.59 -10.04 -19.97
CA GLY A 44 -6.30 -10.17 -20.61
C GLY A 44 -5.42 -11.15 -19.85
N ILE A 45 -5.43 -11.08 -18.51
CA ILE A 45 -4.71 -12.05 -17.67
C ILE A 45 -5.30 -13.47 -17.81
N GLY A 46 -6.63 -13.59 -17.84
CA GLY A 46 -7.31 -14.87 -18.09
C GLY A 46 -6.95 -15.47 -19.46
N LEU A 47 -6.87 -14.62 -20.48
CA LEU A 47 -6.45 -15.00 -21.83
C LEU A 47 -5.00 -15.45 -21.86
N LEU A 48 -4.08 -14.68 -21.27
CA LEU A 48 -2.66 -15.06 -21.13
C LEU A 48 -2.52 -16.40 -20.40
N THR A 49 -3.29 -16.62 -19.34
CA THR A 49 -3.28 -17.88 -18.58
C THR A 49 -3.72 -19.06 -19.45
N THR A 50 -4.73 -18.85 -20.31
CA THR A 50 -5.25 -19.86 -21.24
C THR A 50 -4.23 -20.17 -22.34
N ILE A 51 -3.62 -19.15 -22.94
CA ILE A 51 -2.58 -19.29 -23.97
C ILE A 51 -1.35 -20.00 -23.37
N TRP A 52 -0.92 -19.60 -22.17
CA TRP A 52 0.20 -20.23 -21.47
C TRP A 52 -0.03 -21.73 -21.24
N LYS A 53 -1.23 -22.12 -20.77
CA LYS A 53 -1.60 -23.53 -20.57
C LYS A 53 -1.59 -24.36 -21.86
N ARG A 54 -1.79 -23.72 -23.03
CA ARG A 54 -1.81 -24.40 -24.34
C ARG A 54 -0.43 -24.70 -24.93
N GLY A 55 0.68 -24.31 -24.26
CA GLY A 55 2.00 -24.90 -24.54
C GLY A 55 3.10 -23.93 -24.95
N VAL A 56 3.33 -22.86 -24.17
CA VAL A 56 4.49 -21.97 -24.40
C VAL A 56 5.68 -22.42 -23.54
N THR A 57 6.69 -23.00 -24.17
CA THR A 57 8.04 -23.18 -23.59
C THR A 57 8.83 -21.88 -23.79
N LEU A 58 9.33 -21.28 -22.71
CA LEU A 58 10.04 -19.99 -22.75
C LEU A 58 11.48 -20.16 -23.27
N GLN A 59 11.83 -19.51 -24.38
CA GLN A 59 13.23 -19.30 -24.82
C GLN A 59 13.58 -17.81 -24.82
N LYS A 60 14.88 -17.48 -24.67
CA LYS A 60 15.37 -16.10 -24.68
C LYS A 60 15.43 -15.59 -26.14
N PRO A 61 14.89 -14.40 -26.46
CA PRO A 61 15.03 -13.83 -27.80
C PRO A 61 16.52 -13.62 -28.14
N GLY A 62 16.95 -14.16 -29.28
CA GLY A 62 18.31 -13.95 -29.82
C GLY A 62 19.37 -15.02 -29.54
N LYS A 63 19.05 -16.18 -28.94
CA LYS A 63 19.97 -17.33 -28.94
C LYS A 63 19.57 -18.32 -30.05
N LYS A 64 20.21 -18.23 -31.22
CA LYS A 64 20.27 -19.34 -32.18
C LYS A 64 21.09 -20.47 -31.55
N GLY A 65 20.43 -21.36 -30.81
CA GLY A 65 21.01 -22.58 -30.30
C GLY A 65 20.40 -23.77 -31.02
N ASN A 66 21.21 -24.46 -31.83
CA ASN A 66 20.88 -25.71 -32.51
C ASN A 66 20.18 -26.69 -31.56
N VAL A 67 18.93 -27.06 -31.86
CA VAL A 67 18.37 -28.37 -31.51
C VAL A 67 17.43 -28.80 -32.65
N PHE A 68 17.69 -30.01 -33.13
CA PHE A 68 17.03 -30.72 -34.22
C PHE A 68 15.51 -30.86 -34.06
N GLY A 69 14.81 -30.84 -35.20
CA GLY A 69 13.67 -31.71 -35.45
C GLY A 69 12.27 -31.13 -35.26
N PHE A 70 11.57 -31.02 -36.39
CA PHE A 70 10.12 -30.89 -36.61
C PHE A 70 9.47 -29.49 -36.70
N LEU A 71 9.10 -29.18 -37.95
CA LEU A 71 7.97 -28.39 -38.42
C LEU A 71 7.87 -26.95 -37.90
N THR A 72 8.58 -26.08 -38.61
CA THR A 72 8.21 -24.68 -38.81
C THR A 72 6.77 -24.58 -39.30
N VAL A 73 5.88 -24.15 -38.41
CA VAL A 73 4.62 -23.51 -38.78
C VAL A 73 4.77 -22.02 -38.42
N GLU A 74 4.56 -21.24 -39.46
CA GLU A 74 4.70 -19.80 -39.65
C GLU A 74 4.33 -18.89 -38.45
N THR A 75 5.26 -18.00 -38.12
CA THR A 75 5.11 -16.60 -37.63
C THR A 75 4.38 -16.28 -36.31
N THR A 76 3.58 -17.17 -35.73
CA THR A 76 2.83 -16.91 -34.47
C THR A 76 3.49 -17.50 -33.22
N LYS A 77 4.27 -18.59 -33.36
CA LYS A 77 4.98 -19.25 -32.26
C LYS A 77 6.11 -18.39 -31.66
N ASP A 78 6.91 -17.72 -32.49
CA ASP A 78 8.05 -16.92 -32.02
C ASP A 78 7.62 -15.69 -31.23
N ARG A 79 6.66 -14.92 -31.76
CA ARG A 79 6.14 -13.73 -31.07
C ARG A 79 5.47 -14.06 -29.74
N SER A 80 4.76 -15.18 -29.66
CA SER A 80 4.15 -15.62 -28.40
C SER A 80 5.21 -15.97 -27.36
N GLN A 81 6.24 -16.74 -27.72
CA GLN A 81 7.34 -17.08 -26.81
C GLN A 81 8.08 -15.85 -26.31
N GLU A 82 8.41 -14.93 -27.20
CA GLU A 82 9.08 -13.67 -26.86
C GLU A 82 8.21 -12.79 -25.94
N THR A 83 6.90 -12.72 -26.22
CA THR A 83 5.94 -12.00 -25.37
C THR A 83 5.90 -12.57 -23.96
N PHE A 84 5.81 -13.89 -23.82
CA PHE A 84 5.83 -14.52 -22.49
C PHE A 84 7.20 -14.41 -21.81
N TRP A 85 8.30 -14.32 -22.56
CA TRP A 85 9.60 -14.00 -22.00
C TRP A 85 9.61 -12.58 -21.40
N TYR A 86 9.09 -11.58 -22.12
CA TYR A 86 8.93 -10.23 -21.60
C TYR A 86 8.05 -10.22 -20.35
N LEU A 87 6.86 -10.83 -20.41
CA LEU A 87 5.92 -10.93 -19.28
C LEU A 87 6.56 -11.58 -18.04
N SER A 88 7.35 -12.64 -18.24
CA SER A 88 8.07 -13.31 -17.14
C SER A 88 9.11 -12.45 -16.44
N ASN A 89 9.56 -11.38 -17.08
CA ASN A 89 10.59 -10.48 -16.57
C ASN A 89 10.02 -9.10 -16.15
N VAL A 90 8.71 -8.88 -16.24
CA VAL A 90 8.03 -7.69 -15.70
C VAL A 90 8.26 -7.58 -14.20
N ARG A 91 8.58 -6.37 -13.74
CA ARG A 91 8.79 -6.07 -12.31
C ARG A 91 7.62 -5.37 -11.64
N TRP A 92 6.83 -4.60 -12.40
CA TRP A 92 5.68 -3.85 -11.89
C TRP A 92 4.42 -4.21 -12.69
N LEU A 93 3.47 -4.86 -12.02
CA LEU A 93 2.19 -5.26 -12.59
C LEU A 93 1.07 -4.55 -11.83
N ARG A 94 0.15 -3.94 -12.57
CA ARG A 94 -1.14 -3.47 -12.06
C ARG A 94 -2.25 -4.30 -12.71
N ILE A 95 -3.19 -4.75 -11.89
CA ILE A 95 -4.36 -5.49 -12.34
C ILE A 95 -5.59 -4.61 -12.15
N GLU A 96 -6.32 -4.42 -13.24
CA GLU A 96 -7.52 -3.58 -13.31
C GLU A 96 -8.76 -4.44 -13.66
N PRO A 97 -9.94 -4.08 -13.13
CA PRO A 97 -11.18 -4.78 -13.45
C PRO A 97 -11.59 -4.53 -14.90
N GLU A 98 -12.40 -5.42 -15.47
CA GLU A 98 -12.87 -5.29 -16.85
C GLU A 98 -14.00 -4.25 -16.99
N ASN A 99 -14.90 -4.19 -16.00
CA ASN A 99 -16.02 -3.26 -15.90
C ASN A 99 -16.12 -2.74 -14.45
N ASN A 100 -16.85 -1.65 -14.21
CA ASN A 100 -17.14 -1.12 -12.87
C ASN A 100 -17.97 -2.08 -11.98
N GLU A 101 -18.36 -3.26 -12.50
CA GLU A 101 -19.07 -4.29 -11.78
C GLU A 101 -18.10 -5.35 -11.25
N ASN A 102 -18.08 -5.52 -9.93
CA ASN A 102 -17.17 -6.38 -9.15
C ASN A 102 -17.29 -7.90 -9.41
N THR A 103 -17.94 -8.35 -10.48
CA THR A 103 -18.25 -9.76 -10.76
C THR A 103 -17.34 -10.34 -11.83
N ILE A 104 -16.08 -10.53 -11.49
CA ILE A 104 -15.19 -11.40 -12.26
C ILE A 104 -15.49 -12.85 -11.84
N GLU A 105 -16.20 -13.60 -12.69
CA GLU A 105 -16.57 -15.00 -12.41
C GLU A 105 -15.39 -15.98 -12.52
N LYS A 106 -14.29 -15.60 -13.18
CA LYS A 106 -13.18 -16.51 -13.48
C LYS A 106 -11.96 -16.23 -12.60
N LYS A 107 -11.63 -17.20 -11.77
CA LYS A 107 -10.35 -17.25 -11.05
C LYS A 107 -9.19 -17.43 -12.03
N PHE A 108 -8.08 -16.74 -11.78
CA PHE A 108 -6.88 -16.79 -12.62
C PHE A 108 -5.61 -16.96 -11.79
N SER A 109 -4.51 -17.30 -12.48
CA SER A 109 -3.20 -17.54 -11.87
C SER A 109 -2.16 -16.69 -12.56
N ILE A 110 -1.43 -15.89 -11.80
CA ILE A 110 -0.44 -14.97 -12.34
C ILE A 110 1.01 -15.42 -12.09
N SER A 111 1.24 -16.32 -11.12
CA SER A 111 2.59 -16.75 -10.70
C SER A 111 3.34 -17.52 -11.79
N LYS A 112 2.63 -18.17 -12.70
CA LYS A 112 3.23 -18.94 -13.81
C LYS A 112 3.81 -18.04 -14.90
N ILE A 113 3.09 -16.95 -15.21
CA ILE A 113 3.45 -16.01 -16.27
C ILE A 113 4.48 -15.02 -15.74
N PHE A 114 4.23 -14.42 -14.57
CA PHE A 114 5.03 -13.31 -14.07
C PHE A 114 5.96 -13.74 -12.94
N LYS A 115 7.20 -14.11 -13.30
CA LYS A 115 8.16 -14.71 -12.36
C LYS A 115 8.98 -13.71 -11.56
N LYS A 116 9.18 -12.49 -12.07
CA LYS A 116 10.09 -11.49 -11.49
C LYS A 116 9.39 -10.24 -10.90
N ILE A 117 8.07 -10.31 -10.68
CA ILE A 117 7.32 -9.19 -10.10
C ILE A 117 7.90 -8.83 -8.73
N LYS A 118 8.12 -7.53 -8.55
CA LYS A 118 8.50 -6.88 -7.30
C LYS A 118 7.45 -5.88 -6.79
N ILE A 119 6.65 -5.31 -7.68
CA ILE A 119 5.57 -4.37 -7.37
C ILE A 119 4.28 -4.94 -7.94
N LEU A 120 3.28 -5.15 -7.09
CA LEU A 120 1.96 -5.61 -7.49
C LEU A 120 0.89 -4.65 -6.98
N GLU A 121 0.02 -4.21 -7.87
CA GLU A 121 -1.12 -3.37 -7.56
C GLU A 121 -2.40 -4.07 -8.01
N ILE A 122 -3.35 -4.23 -7.10
CA ILE A 122 -4.65 -4.84 -7.35
C ILE A 122 -5.71 -3.85 -6.90
N HIS A 123 -6.55 -3.41 -7.84
CA HIS A 123 -7.61 -2.46 -7.57
C HIS A 123 -8.95 -3.05 -8.00
N HIS A 124 -9.99 -2.90 -7.18
CA HIS A 124 -11.38 -3.29 -7.52
C HIS A 124 -11.56 -4.78 -7.89
N ILE A 125 -10.63 -5.65 -7.50
CA ILE A 125 -10.69 -7.09 -7.80
C ILE A 125 -10.60 -7.85 -6.50
N SER A 126 -11.56 -8.76 -6.28
CA SER A 126 -11.49 -9.65 -5.13
C SER A 126 -10.18 -10.46 -5.15
N VAL A 127 -9.42 -10.40 -4.07
CA VAL A 127 -8.16 -11.14 -3.93
C VAL A 127 -8.37 -12.66 -4.04
N GLY A 128 -9.57 -13.16 -3.72
CA GLY A 128 -9.96 -14.56 -3.89
C GLY A 128 -10.02 -15.04 -5.35
N ASN A 129 -9.99 -14.12 -6.31
CA ASN A 129 -9.92 -14.45 -7.74
C ASN A 129 -8.50 -14.83 -8.18
N ILE A 130 -7.48 -14.48 -7.39
CA ILE A 130 -6.07 -14.78 -7.69
C ILE A 130 -5.64 -16.01 -6.88
N LEU A 131 -5.63 -17.17 -7.53
CA LEU A 131 -5.43 -18.47 -6.88
C LEU A 131 -4.04 -18.63 -6.23
N ASP A 132 -3.04 -17.91 -6.72
CA ASP A 132 -1.63 -18.10 -6.39
C ASP A 132 -0.97 -16.84 -5.80
N LEU A 133 -1.77 -15.93 -5.24
CA LEU A 133 -1.31 -14.70 -4.62
C LEU A 133 -0.32 -14.97 -3.48
N ASN A 134 -0.60 -15.99 -2.65
CA ASN A 134 0.26 -16.44 -1.56
C ASN A 134 1.67 -16.84 -2.01
N ARG A 135 1.87 -17.28 -3.26
CA ARG A 135 3.20 -17.62 -3.81
C ARG A 135 3.97 -16.39 -4.25
N ILE A 136 3.29 -15.27 -4.45
CA ILE A 136 3.86 -14.04 -5.03
C ILE A 136 4.15 -13.02 -3.93
N VAL A 137 3.24 -12.86 -2.97
CA VAL A 137 3.39 -11.87 -1.90
C VAL A 137 4.76 -11.95 -1.19
N PRO A 138 5.31 -13.12 -0.83
CA PRO A 138 6.61 -13.21 -0.15
C PRO A 138 7.81 -12.64 -0.94
N ARG A 139 7.71 -12.55 -2.28
CA ARG A 139 8.80 -12.05 -3.15
C ARG A 139 8.63 -10.59 -3.59
N LEU A 140 7.52 -9.96 -3.20
CA LEU A 140 7.22 -8.55 -3.49
C LEU A 140 8.01 -7.63 -2.56
N HIS A 141 8.31 -6.43 -3.06
CA HIS A 141 8.80 -5.30 -2.26
C HIS A 141 7.70 -4.28 -2.00
N ILE A 142 6.78 -4.11 -2.96
CA ILE A 142 5.64 -3.21 -2.83
C ILE A 142 4.38 -3.98 -3.21
N PHE A 143 3.36 -3.90 -2.36
CA PHE A 143 2.07 -4.51 -2.60
C PHE A 143 0.97 -3.51 -2.26
N SER A 144 0.08 -3.27 -3.22
CA SER A 144 -1.09 -2.41 -3.04
C SER A 144 -2.35 -3.19 -3.38
N VAL A 145 -3.32 -3.16 -2.48
CA VAL A 145 -4.62 -3.82 -2.61
C VAL A 145 -5.69 -2.84 -2.17
N SER A 146 -6.46 -2.29 -3.10
CA SER A 146 -7.50 -1.33 -2.76
C SER A 146 -8.84 -1.66 -3.40
N HIS A 147 -9.93 -1.27 -2.73
CA HIS A 147 -11.30 -1.52 -3.17
C HIS A 147 -11.62 -3.01 -3.40
N THR A 148 -10.97 -3.90 -2.64
CA THR A 148 -11.12 -5.37 -2.77
C THR A 148 -12.03 -5.97 -1.71
N GLN A 149 -12.55 -5.13 -0.80
CA GLN A 149 -13.46 -5.50 0.29
C GLN A 149 -12.88 -6.51 1.29
N ILE A 150 -11.54 -6.66 1.36
CA ILE A 150 -10.89 -7.53 2.35
C ILE A 150 -11.27 -7.11 3.77
N LYS A 151 -11.45 -8.10 4.64
CA LYS A 151 -11.84 -7.90 6.04
C LYS A 151 -10.70 -8.20 6.99
N GLN A 152 -9.74 -9.04 6.58
CA GLN A 152 -8.60 -9.46 7.39
C GLN A 152 -7.35 -9.58 6.52
N PHE A 153 -6.16 -9.40 7.10
CA PHE A 153 -4.90 -9.58 6.36
C PHE A 153 -4.66 -11.05 6.00
N SER A 154 -5.29 -11.99 6.71
CA SER A 154 -5.28 -13.41 6.34
C SER A 154 -5.85 -13.67 4.94
N ASP A 155 -6.70 -12.78 4.42
CA ASP A 155 -7.28 -12.88 3.07
C ASP A 155 -6.21 -12.69 1.98
N ILE A 156 -5.15 -11.93 2.28
CA ILE A 156 -4.08 -11.63 1.31
C ILE A 156 -2.79 -12.43 1.57
N PHE A 157 -2.49 -12.73 2.84
CA PHE A 157 -1.29 -13.47 3.21
C PHE A 157 -1.48 -14.99 3.25
N HIS A 158 -2.73 -15.48 3.30
CA HIS A 158 -3.07 -16.91 3.43
C HIS A 158 -2.02 -17.67 4.24
N LEU A 159 -1.83 -17.25 5.49
CA LEU A 159 -0.96 -17.98 6.40
C LEU A 159 -1.55 -19.38 6.57
N PRO A 160 -0.79 -20.46 6.31
CA PRO A 160 -1.28 -21.81 6.52
C PRO A 160 -1.65 -21.93 8.01
N LYS A 161 -2.96 -22.04 8.29
CA LYS A 161 -3.52 -22.01 9.66
C LYS A 161 -3.01 -23.14 10.58
N LYS A 162 -2.11 -24.03 10.14
CA LYS A 162 -1.71 -25.22 10.91
C LYS A 162 -0.33 -25.81 10.64
N ASP A 163 0.47 -25.29 9.71
CA ASP A 163 1.80 -25.85 9.49
C ASP A 163 2.84 -25.09 10.30
N LYS A 164 3.33 -25.76 11.35
CA LYS A 164 4.51 -25.44 12.17
C LYS A 164 5.82 -25.46 11.33
N THR A 165 5.76 -25.05 10.08
CA THR A 165 6.98 -24.67 9.37
C THR A 165 7.29 -23.25 9.82
N PRO A 166 8.44 -22.99 10.46
CA PRO A 166 8.89 -21.62 10.61
C PRO A 166 9.12 -21.15 9.19
N ILE A 167 8.19 -20.36 8.65
CA ILE A 167 8.47 -19.60 7.43
C ILE A 167 9.48 -18.55 7.88
N ASN A 168 10.74 -18.96 7.98
CA ASN A 168 11.93 -18.13 7.98
C ASN A 168 12.09 -17.42 6.62
N SER A 169 11.03 -17.35 5.81
CA SER A 169 10.93 -16.42 4.67
C SER A 169 10.30 -15.14 5.21
N SER A 170 11.12 -14.32 5.89
CA SER A 170 10.75 -12.94 6.16
C SER A 170 10.34 -12.29 4.84
N SER A 171 9.17 -11.67 4.82
CA SER A 171 8.69 -11.00 3.61
C SER A 171 9.71 -9.95 3.16
N LEU A 172 9.98 -9.88 1.85
CA LEU A 172 10.79 -8.81 1.26
C LEU A 172 10.03 -7.48 1.16
N LEU A 173 8.77 -7.46 1.62
CA LEU A 173 7.86 -6.35 1.52
C LEU A 173 8.35 -5.17 2.37
N ARG A 174 8.54 -4.03 1.71
CA ARG A 174 8.91 -2.74 2.30
C ARG A 174 7.75 -1.75 2.31
N SER A 175 6.79 -1.90 1.40
CA SER A 175 5.60 -1.05 1.34
C SER A 175 4.35 -1.89 1.15
N LEU A 176 3.36 -1.69 2.02
CA LEU A 176 2.04 -2.32 1.95
C LEU A 176 0.98 -1.23 2.00
N SER A 177 0.12 -1.19 0.99
CA SER A 177 -1.12 -0.41 1.02
C SER A 177 -2.31 -1.36 0.95
N CYS A 178 -3.21 -1.24 1.92
CA CYS A 178 -4.50 -1.91 1.96
C CYS A 178 -5.62 -0.89 2.13
N ASN A 179 -5.48 0.29 1.52
CA ASN A 179 -6.44 1.38 1.65
C ASN A 179 -7.77 1.07 0.96
N PHE A 180 -8.85 1.73 1.39
CA PHE A 180 -10.20 1.54 0.83
C PHE A 180 -10.68 0.08 0.87
N ASN A 181 -10.59 -0.55 2.04
CA ASN A 181 -11.12 -1.90 2.27
C ASN A 181 -12.00 -1.92 3.54
N ASN A 182 -12.33 -3.12 4.05
CA ASN A 182 -13.18 -3.31 5.23
C ASN A 182 -12.40 -3.92 6.40
N LEU A 183 -11.09 -3.63 6.51
CA LEU A 183 -10.29 -4.14 7.63
C LEU A 183 -10.83 -3.57 8.94
N THR A 184 -11.18 -4.45 9.89
CA THR A 184 -11.70 -4.03 11.20
C THR A 184 -10.62 -4.02 12.28
N GLN A 185 -9.50 -4.69 12.05
CA GLN A 185 -8.39 -4.82 12.99
C GLN A 185 -7.07 -5.09 12.25
N ILE A 186 -5.98 -4.83 12.94
CA ILE A 186 -4.64 -5.26 12.51
C ILE A 186 -4.37 -6.62 13.17
N ASP A 187 -4.46 -7.70 12.41
CA ASP A 187 -4.26 -9.07 12.89
C ASP A 187 -2.77 -9.50 12.85
N GLU A 188 -2.47 -10.68 13.39
CA GLU A 188 -1.10 -11.22 13.50
C GLU A 188 -0.44 -11.50 12.14
N SER A 189 -1.17 -11.45 11.03
CA SER A 189 -0.58 -11.77 9.72
C SER A 189 0.56 -10.83 9.36
N LEU A 190 0.49 -9.56 9.80
CA LEU A 190 1.54 -8.56 9.54
C LEU A 190 2.84 -8.84 10.30
N THR A 191 2.87 -9.69 11.33
CA THR A 191 4.10 -9.95 12.09
C THR A 191 5.20 -10.60 11.26
N HIS A 192 4.86 -11.19 10.11
CA HIS A 192 5.79 -11.80 9.16
C HIS A 192 6.45 -10.75 8.23
N CYS A 193 5.89 -9.54 8.14
CA CYS A 193 6.40 -8.46 7.31
C CYS A 193 7.41 -7.58 8.08
N ILE A 194 8.49 -8.19 8.59
CA ILE A 194 9.46 -7.52 9.47
C ILE A 194 10.24 -6.38 8.80
N ASN A 195 10.33 -6.39 7.47
CA ASN A 195 11.05 -5.38 6.67
C ASN A 195 10.16 -4.21 6.22
N LEU A 196 8.92 -4.15 6.70
CA LEU A 196 7.95 -3.15 6.27
C LEU A 196 8.36 -1.76 6.77
N GLU A 197 8.49 -0.81 5.85
CA GLU A 197 8.87 0.58 6.13
C GLU A 197 7.69 1.54 6.00
N ASN A 198 6.78 1.27 5.06
CA ASN A 198 5.59 2.08 4.81
C ASN A 198 4.34 1.20 4.88
N LEU A 199 3.37 1.62 5.70
CA LEU A 199 2.10 0.94 5.86
C LEU A 199 0.95 1.94 5.72
N ASP A 200 0.11 1.71 4.72
CA ASP A 200 -1.08 2.51 4.46
C ASP A 200 -2.34 1.68 4.61
N LEU A 201 -3.10 1.95 5.67
CA LEU A 201 -4.36 1.32 6.03
C LEU A 201 -5.50 2.33 6.07
N SER A 202 -5.35 3.45 5.36
CA SER A 202 -6.38 4.48 5.33
C SER A 202 -7.70 4.00 4.73
N ASN A 203 -8.81 4.63 5.09
CA ASN A 203 -10.14 4.29 4.56
C ASN A 203 -10.50 2.82 4.84
N ASN A 204 -10.44 2.42 6.10
CA ASN A 204 -10.84 1.10 6.59
C ASN A 204 -11.79 1.28 7.80
N LYS A 205 -12.03 0.20 8.56
CA LYS A 205 -12.90 0.19 9.74
C LYS A 205 -12.13 -0.20 11.01
N ILE A 206 -10.84 0.12 11.04
CA ILE A 206 -9.95 -0.26 12.15
C ILE A 206 -10.33 0.56 13.39
N THR A 207 -10.51 -0.12 14.52
CA THR A 207 -10.89 0.53 15.79
C THR A 207 -9.72 0.66 16.77
N LYS A 208 -8.67 -0.17 16.63
CA LYS A 208 -7.51 -0.20 17.53
C LYS A 208 -6.22 -0.51 16.77
N ILE A 209 -5.12 0.04 17.27
CA ILE A 209 -3.77 -0.17 16.72
C ILE A 209 -3.10 -1.29 17.51
N THR A 210 -3.01 -2.47 16.90
CA THR A 210 -2.48 -3.69 17.53
C THR A 210 -1.52 -4.42 16.59
N ASN A 211 -0.74 -5.37 17.13
CA ASN A 211 0.03 -6.35 16.34
C ASN A 211 1.12 -5.80 15.40
N LEU A 212 1.56 -4.55 15.58
CA LEU A 212 2.67 -3.95 14.81
C LEU A 212 4.04 -4.09 15.49
N LYS A 213 4.13 -4.77 16.65
CA LYS A 213 5.32 -4.80 17.51
C LYS A 213 6.55 -5.44 16.85
N LYS A 214 6.32 -6.30 15.86
CA LYS A 214 7.37 -6.98 15.08
C LYS A 214 7.79 -6.18 13.83
N ASN A 215 7.06 -5.13 13.47
CA ASN A 215 7.32 -4.29 12.32
C ASN A 215 8.13 -3.05 12.71
N PHE A 216 9.29 -3.27 13.34
CA PHE A 216 10.15 -2.22 13.90
C PHE A 216 10.79 -1.31 12.85
N GLN A 217 10.74 -1.69 11.56
CA GLN A 217 11.24 -0.88 10.45
C GLN A 217 10.22 0.13 9.92
N ILE A 218 8.96 0.10 10.39
CA ILE A 218 7.94 1.05 9.91
C ILE A 218 8.38 2.46 10.27
N LYS A 219 8.48 3.32 9.26
CA LYS A 219 8.76 4.74 9.40
C LYS A 219 7.51 5.58 9.17
N GLN A 220 6.62 5.13 8.29
CA GLN A 220 5.39 5.83 7.90
C GLN A 220 4.19 4.92 8.09
N LEU A 221 3.26 5.36 8.94
CA LEU A 221 2.01 4.66 9.22
C LEU A 221 0.84 5.60 8.92
N ASN A 222 0.03 5.24 7.93
CA ASN A 222 -1.20 5.94 7.61
C ASN A 222 -2.42 5.11 8.05
N LEU A 223 -3.18 5.65 8.99
CA LEU A 223 -4.40 5.09 9.56
C LEU A 223 -5.56 6.09 9.44
N SER A 224 -5.47 7.05 8.51
CA SER A 224 -6.52 8.04 8.33
C SER A 224 -7.85 7.43 7.87
N SER A 225 -8.98 8.09 8.14
CA SER A 225 -10.31 7.61 7.75
C SER A 225 -10.58 6.18 8.27
N ASN A 226 -10.43 6.01 9.58
CA ASN A 226 -10.75 4.77 10.30
C ASN A 226 -11.71 5.08 11.47
N LEU A 227 -11.92 4.11 12.37
CA LEU A 227 -12.81 4.22 13.53
C LEU A 227 -12.03 4.17 14.84
N ILE A 228 -10.79 4.67 14.84
CA ILE A 228 -9.92 4.64 16.02
C ILE A 228 -10.40 5.71 16.99
N ASN A 229 -10.73 5.32 18.23
CA ASN A 229 -11.22 6.24 19.25
C ASN A 229 -10.24 6.47 20.42
N THR A 230 -9.25 5.59 20.56
CA THR A 230 -8.24 5.65 21.60
C THR A 230 -6.86 5.37 21.04
N THR A 231 -5.86 5.93 21.69
CA THR A 231 -4.44 5.80 21.34
C THR A 231 -3.68 5.03 22.42
N GLU A 232 -4.41 4.21 23.18
CA GLU A 232 -3.92 3.28 24.19
C GLU A 232 -2.85 2.32 23.67
N ASN A 233 -1.76 2.18 24.41
CA ASN A 233 -0.67 1.23 24.17
C ASN A 233 -0.04 1.28 22.75
N ILE A 234 -0.22 2.35 21.97
CA ILE A 234 0.39 2.47 20.65
C ILE A 234 1.92 2.36 20.77
N ASN A 235 2.53 2.96 21.80
CA ASN A 235 3.97 2.93 22.05
C ASN A 235 4.53 1.51 22.28
N LYS A 236 3.70 0.58 22.75
CA LYS A 236 4.06 -0.83 22.93
C LYS A 236 3.81 -1.65 21.66
N ASN A 237 2.97 -1.13 20.77
CA ASN A 237 2.54 -1.82 19.56
C ASN A 237 3.31 -1.38 18.32
N VAL A 238 3.90 -0.19 18.27
CA VAL A 238 4.62 0.30 17.08
C VAL A 238 6.11 0.47 17.35
N GLY A 239 6.93 0.28 16.31
CA GLY A 239 8.34 0.65 16.34
C GLY A 239 8.56 2.16 16.36
N PRO A 240 9.82 2.63 16.20
CA PRO A 240 10.15 4.06 16.14
C PRO A 240 9.66 4.70 14.82
N ILE A 241 8.35 4.91 14.73
CA ILE A 241 7.73 5.57 13.58
C ILE A 241 8.07 7.07 13.57
N THR A 242 8.18 7.63 12.37
CA THR A 242 8.53 9.04 12.15
C THR A 242 7.35 9.85 11.62
N LYS A 243 6.45 9.19 10.88
CA LYS A 243 5.22 9.81 10.38
C LYS A 243 4.03 8.95 10.77
N LEU A 244 3.07 9.57 11.46
CA LEU A 244 1.82 8.96 11.84
C LEU A 244 0.66 9.84 11.35
N ASN A 245 -0.21 9.27 10.52
CA ASN A 245 -1.45 9.93 10.13
C ASN A 245 -2.65 9.20 10.76
N LEU A 246 -3.37 9.90 11.61
CA LEU A 246 -4.59 9.50 12.30
C LEU A 246 -5.75 10.45 12.00
N GLY A 247 -5.68 11.24 10.92
CA GLY A 247 -6.74 12.16 10.55
C GLY A 247 -8.04 11.44 10.19
N ASN A 248 -9.20 12.08 10.36
CA ASN A 248 -10.52 11.46 10.14
C ASN A 248 -10.70 10.17 10.96
N ASN A 249 -10.55 10.27 12.27
CA ASN A 249 -10.84 9.19 13.23
C ASN A 249 -11.77 9.74 14.33
N GLN A 250 -11.93 9.01 15.44
CA GLN A 250 -12.83 9.37 16.55
C GLN A 250 -12.03 9.60 17.85
N ILE A 251 -10.78 10.07 17.73
CA ILE A 251 -9.86 10.16 18.85
C ILE A 251 -10.27 11.32 19.75
N GLN A 252 -10.62 10.99 21.00
CA GLN A 252 -10.93 11.97 22.04
C GLN A 252 -9.77 12.19 23.01
N LYS A 253 -8.94 11.16 23.21
CA LYS A 253 -7.85 11.17 24.19
C LYS A 253 -6.50 10.84 23.55
N ILE A 254 -5.52 11.66 23.88
CA ILE A 254 -4.12 11.47 23.54
C ILE A 254 -3.48 10.77 24.75
N GLU A 255 -3.23 9.48 24.59
CA GLU A 255 -2.59 8.68 25.61
C GLU A 255 -1.15 8.37 25.21
N SER A 256 -0.83 7.12 24.92
CA SER A 256 0.55 6.67 24.74
C SER A 256 1.25 7.18 23.47
N ILE A 257 0.57 7.95 22.60
CA ILE A 257 1.21 8.66 21.49
C ILE A 257 2.29 9.60 21.99
N CYS A 258 2.10 10.26 23.14
CA CYS A 258 3.08 11.20 23.71
C CYS A 258 4.42 10.54 24.09
N MET A 259 4.49 9.20 24.08
CA MET A 259 5.70 8.42 24.37
C MET A 259 6.46 7.98 23.10
N ILE A 260 5.96 8.28 21.90
CA ILE A 260 6.62 7.93 20.64
C ILE A 260 7.58 9.07 20.24
N PHE A 261 8.69 9.21 20.97
CA PHE A 261 9.64 10.31 20.82
C PHE A 261 10.31 10.44 19.43
N SER A 262 10.20 9.41 18.60
CA SER A 262 10.69 9.41 17.21
C SER A 262 9.76 10.13 16.23
N LEU A 263 8.54 10.51 16.64
CA LEU A 263 7.57 11.17 15.76
C LEU A 263 8.08 12.54 15.30
N VAL A 264 8.06 12.73 13.99
CA VAL A 264 8.42 13.97 13.30
C VAL A 264 7.16 14.63 12.71
N TYR A 265 6.21 13.83 12.26
CA TYR A 265 4.94 14.27 11.68
C TYR A 265 3.80 13.52 12.35
N LEU A 266 2.81 14.27 12.84
CA LEU A 266 1.57 13.75 13.42
C LEU A 266 0.38 14.52 12.85
N ASP A 267 -0.54 13.78 12.24
CA ASP A 267 -1.84 14.30 11.79
C ASP A 267 -2.96 13.69 12.64
N LEU A 268 -3.69 14.55 13.34
CA LEU A 268 -4.86 14.29 14.18
C LEU A 268 -6.05 15.15 13.72
N SER A 269 -6.02 15.66 12.48
CA SER A 269 -7.12 16.46 11.93
C SER A 269 -8.44 15.67 11.88
N ASN A 270 -9.58 16.35 11.97
CA ASN A 270 -10.90 15.71 11.89
C ASN A 270 -11.04 14.56 12.90
N ASN A 271 -10.80 14.85 14.17
CA ASN A 271 -11.01 13.95 15.30
C ASN A 271 -11.92 14.66 16.32
N ASP A 272 -12.12 14.03 17.49
CA ASP A 272 -13.01 14.51 18.54
C ASP A 272 -12.25 15.11 19.73
N LEU A 273 -11.09 15.75 19.49
CA LEU A 273 -10.31 16.40 20.56
C LEU A 273 -11.01 17.68 21.04
N ASP A 274 -11.41 17.70 22.30
CA ASP A 274 -12.15 18.82 22.93
C ASP A 274 -11.36 19.54 24.03
N SER A 275 -10.20 19.01 24.42
CA SER A 275 -9.45 19.47 25.59
C SER A 275 -8.01 19.86 25.30
N PHE A 276 -7.63 21.04 25.76
CA PHE A 276 -6.25 21.53 25.75
C PHE A 276 -5.29 20.66 26.56
N ALA A 277 -5.77 20.03 27.64
CA ALA A 277 -4.95 19.14 28.45
C ALA A 277 -4.47 17.93 27.62
N GLU A 278 -5.30 17.41 26.72
CA GLU A 278 -4.93 16.30 25.84
C GLU A 278 -3.84 16.73 24.85
N VAL A 279 -4.02 17.89 24.21
CA VAL A 279 -3.04 18.39 23.22
C VAL A 279 -1.71 18.75 23.88
N SER A 280 -1.73 19.29 25.11
CA SER A 280 -0.50 19.64 25.84
C SER A 280 0.41 18.44 26.11
N LYS A 281 -0.11 17.20 26.14
CA LYS A 281 0.70 15.98 26.30
C LYS A 281 1.66 15.77 25.13
N LEU A 282 1.29 16.25 23.94
CA LEU A 282 2.12 16.13 22.73
C LEU A 282 3.36 17.03 22.79
N SER A 283 3.43 18.00 23.71
CA SER A 283 4.62 18.86 23.87
C SER A 283 5.86 18.08 24.31
N GLN A 284 5.69 16.86 24.81
CA GLN A 284 6.78 15.96 25.21
C GLN A 284 7.49 15.30 24.03
N LEU A 285 6.93 15.39 22.82
CA LEU A 285 7.46 14.74 21.62
C LEU A 285 8.65 15.51 21.03
N ALA A 286 9.83 15.35 21.63
CA ALA A 286 11.03 16.12 21.32
C ALA A 286 11.45 16.17 19.83
N SER A 287 11.05 15.21 18.99
CA SER A 287 11.37 15.20 17.55
C SER A 287 10.27 15.81 16.67
N LEU A 288 9.13 16.20 17.23
CA LEU A 288 7.94 16.60 16.47
C LEU A 288 8.21 17.90 15.72
N GLN A 289 7.98 17.89 14.41
CA GLN A 289 8.20 19.03 13.52
C GLN A 289 6.89 19.56 12.94
N THR A 290 5.91 18.67 12.72
CA THR A 290 4.61 19.03 12.15
C THR A 290 3.50 18.35 12.94
N LEU A 291 2.60 19.16 13.49
CA LEU A 291 1.38 18.71 14.16
C LEU A 291 0.18 19.27 13.40
N ILE A 292 -0.78 18.43 13.02
CA ILE A 292 -2.04 18.88 12.41
C ILE A 292 -3.18 18.44 13.33
N ILE A 293 -4.00 19.38 13.80
CA ILE A 293 -5.14 19.16 14.69
C ILE A 293 -6.39 19.92 14.22
N GLU A 294 -6.42 20.33 12.95
CA GLU A 294 -7.55 21.04 12.33
C GLU A 294 -8.86 20.25 12.44
N ASN A 295 -10.00 20.94 12.40
CA ASN A 295 -11.33 20.33 12.44
C ASN A 295 -11.56 19.40 13.64
N ASN A 296 -11.01 19.76 14.80
CA ASN A 296 -11.37 19.16 16.09
C ASN A 296 -12.27 20.15 16.88
N PRO A 297 -13.14 19.67 17.79
CA PRO A 297 -13.96 20.52 18.64
C PRO A 297 -13.18 21.64 19.36
N ILE A 298 -11.95 21.36 19.79
CA ILE A 298 -11.04 22.33 20.42
C ILE A 298 -10.76 23.56 19.54
N CYS A 299 -10.85 23.45 18.21
CA CYS A 299 -10.62 24.55 17.28
C CYS A 299 -11.70 25.63 17.34
N CYS A 300 -12.88 25.32 17.89
CA CYS A 300 -13.97 26.27 18.04
C CYS A 300 -13.81 27.21 19.25
N VAL A 301 -12.83 26.93 20.13
CA VAL A 301 -12.59 27.75 21.31
C VAL A 301 -11.97 29.08 20.91
N LYS A 302 -12.45 30.18 21.51
CA LYS A 302 -11.85 31.50 21.31
C LYS A 302 -10.37 31.47 21.73
N ASN A 303 -9.51 32.11 20.95
CA ASN A 303 -8.06 32.11 21.17
C ASN A 303 -7.40 30.72 21.11
N TYR A 304 -8.08 29.69 20.55
CA TYR A 304 -7.56 28.32 20.43
C TYR A 304 -6.13 28.30 19.87
N PHE A 305 -5.89 29.00 18.78
CA PHE A 305 -4.59 28.94 18.10
C PHE A 305 -3.48 29.53 18.98
N GLN A 306 -3.76 30.62 19.68
CA GLN A 306 -2.83 31.26 20.61
C GLN A 306 -2.48 30.33 21.78
N ILE A 307 -3.50 29.65 22.33
CA ILE A 307 -3.32 28.68 23.42
C ILE A 307 -2.48 27.49 22.96
N ILE A 308 -2.74 26.95 21.77
CA ILE A 308 -1.91 25.86 21.22
C ILE A 308 -0.47 26.33 21.02
N ILE A 309 -0.27 27.50 20.43
CA ILE A 309 1.09 28.01 20.19
C ILE A 309 1.86 28.21 21.51
N SER A 310 1.19 28.69 22.57
CA SER A 310 1.84 28.88 23.87
C SER A 310 2.29 27.55 24.50
N MET A 311 1.57 26.45 24.27
CA MET A 311 1.95 25.10 24.72
C MET A 311 3.20 24.55 24.04
N PHE A 312 3.49 24.99 22.82
CA PHE A 312 4.63 24.53 22.03
C PHE A 312 5.71 25.60 21.84
N ILE A 313 5.67 26.69 22.61
CA ILE A 313 6.60 27.82 22.44
C ILE A 313 8.05 27.42 22.75
N GLU A 314 8.25 26.61 23.80
CA GLU A 314 9.55 26.08 24.22
C GLU A 314 9.97 24.84 23.42
N HIS A 315 9.07 24.28 22.61
CA HIS A 315 9.35 23.08 21.84
C HIS A 315 10.28 23.42 20.65
N GLU A 316 11.53 22.98 20.69
CA GLU A 316 12.58 23.45 19.79
C GLU A 316 12.41 22.98 18.33
N THR A 317 11.94 21.76 18.14
CA THR A 317 11.87 21.14 16.80
C THR A 317 10.63 21.51 16.00
N ILE A 318 9.54 21.94 16.65
CA ILE A 318 8.27 22.12 15.98
C ILE A 318 8.36 23.30 15.00
N GLN A 319 7.94 23.05 13.76
CA GLN A 319 8.07 23.98 12.64
C GLN A 319 6.72 24.43 12.12
N LYS A 320 5.75 23.51 12.15
CA LYS A 320 4.41 23.72 11.64
C LYS A 320 3.39 23.17 12.63
N ILE A 321 2.37 23.98 12.90
CA ILE A 321 1.14 23.54 13.53
C ILE A 321 0.04 23.87 12.54
N ASN A 322 -0.81 22.89 12.23
CA ASN A 322 -1.79 22.98 11.16
C ASN A 322 -1.08 23.35 9.84
N HIS A 323 -1.73 24.09 8.96
CA HIS A 323 -1.08 24.64 7.76
C HIS A 323 -0.15 25.84 8.02
N GLN A 324 0.07 26.27 9.27
CA GLN A 324 0.81 27.48 9.61
C GLN A 324 2.27 27.19 10.02
N ASN A 325 3.19 28.05 9.58
CA ASN A 325 4.60 27.96 9.93
C ASN A 325 4.89 28.73 11.21
N ILE A 326 5.15 28.02 12.30
CA ILE A 326 5.31 28.59 13.63
C ILE A 326 6.74 29.03 13.94
N ARG A 327 7.76 28.51 13.21
CA ARG A 327 9.13 29.01 13.33
C ARG A 327 9.24 30.47 12.93
N LYS A 328 8.48 30.87 11.91
CA LYS A 328 8.32 32.29 11.53
C LYS A 328 7.67 33.13 12.65
N LEU A 329 6.87 32.50 13.52
CA LEU A 329 6.22 33.18 14.63
C LEU A 329 7.11 33.29 15.89
N LYS A 330 8.10 32.41 16.08
CA LYS A 330 9.09 32.54 17.17
C LYS A 330 9.98 33.79 17.01
N ASP A 331 10.27 34.20 15.77
CA ASP A 331 10.96 35.47 15.47
C ASP A 331 10.11 36.69 15.83
N PHE A 332 8.79 36.53 15.87
CA PHE A 332 7.89 37.54 16.38
C PHE A 332 7.90 37.49 17.91
N LYS A 333 8.68 38.40 18.53
CA LYS A 333 8.51 38.95 19.89
C LYS A 333 7.05 39.29 20.27
N LEU A 334 6.11 39.17 19.32
CA LEU A 334 4.67 39.34 19.44
C LEU A 334 3.97 38.24 20.25
N ILE A 335 4.37 36.96 20.20
CA ILE A 335 3.61 35.91 20.94
C ILE A 335 3.73 36.11 22.45
N LYS A 336 4.93 36.44 22.94
CA LYS A 336 5.13 36.74 24.37
C LYS A 336 4.40 38.03 24.77
N ARG A 337 4.49 39.09 23.95
CA ARG A 337 3.74 40.35 24.15
C ARG A 337 2.21 40.19 24.06
N TYR A 338 1.69 39.29 23.23
CA TYR A 338 0.24 39.00 23.13
C TYR A 338 -0.26 38.18 24.31
N LEU A 339 0.51 37.20 24.78
CA LEU A 339 0.19 36.42 25.98
C LEU A 339 0.29 37.26 27.28
N ASP A 340 1.18 38.24 27.30
CA ASP A 340 1.29 39.21 28.41
C ASP A 340 0.16 40.27 28.38
N TYR A 341 -0.48 40.50 27.23
CA TYR A 341 -1.57 41.49 27.07
C TYR A 341 -2.93 41.02 27.60
N GLU A 342 -3.18 39.71 27.70
CA GLU A 342 -4.44 39.15 28.25
C GLU A 342 -4.35 38.80 29.75
N LYS A 343 -3.20 39.03 30.40
CA LYS A 343 -3.03 38.89 31.86
C LYS A 343 -3.31 40.17 32.65
N ASN A 344 -3.59 41.28 31.95
CA ASN A 344 -4.08 42.55 32.51
C ASN A 344 -5.52 42.77 32.02
#